data_AF-A0A9P6ZRW4-F1
#
_entry.id   AF-A0A9P6ZRW4-F1
#
_cell.length_a   1.000
_cell.length_b   1.000
_cell.length_c   1.000
_cell.angle_alpha   90.00
_cell.angle_beta   90.00
_cell.angle_gamma   90.00
#
_symmetry.space_group_name_H-M   'P 1'
#
loop_
_entity.id
_entity.type
_entity.pdbx_description
1 polymer ?
#
loop_
_entity_poly.entity_id
_entity_poly.type
_entity_poly.pdbx_seq_one_letter_code
_entity_poly.pdbx_strand_id
1 'polypeptide(L)'
;MNRLLFDPNGEVCPDFTSAFYQTSRAPLVALNNTDEHAAVLLQAVWAATNAAQCIQWQTQLAADQVQAAEQQCLVDEAADQQLQVRRLADAALDDEERKKNRLKHIPIPKRPRPSRATANILVSDFALRKLDKGHYVEIYYWTNKGLADARLTYRAAEDEGMVPNKTADGATTWMPAGATRPSTTVVPDSNLEAFEFSQAIPRLVASLTERGWDHDRVHMLAGFWGALMLHRYWAPCLAPGYPPAGWCLGHFHPR
;
A
#
# COMPACT_ATOMS: atom_id res chain seq x y z
N MET A 1 17.38 -41.14 35.18
CA MET A 1 18.45 -40.33 35.82
C MET A 1 17.78 -39.13 36.46
N ASN A 2 18.18 -38.73 37.67
CA ASN A 2 17.60 -37.56 38.32
C ASN A 2 18.01 -36.29 37.56
N ARG A 3 17.04 -35.44 37.21
CA ARG A 3 17.29 -34.18 36.51
C ARG A 3 18.00 -33.20 37.45
N LEU A 4 19.02 -32.50 36.95
CA LEU A 4 19.68 -31.45 37.74
C LEU A 4 18.80 -30.20 37.66
N LEU A 5 18.67 -29.47 38.76
CA LEU A 5 17.82 -28.26 38.83
C LEU A 5 18.63 -26.97 38.70
N PHE A 6 19.95 -27.05 38.88
CA PHE A 6 20.87 -25.93 38.88
C PHE A 6 22.08 -26.24 37.99
N ASP A 7 22.69 -25.20 37.45
CA ASP A 7 23.87 -25.31 36.58
C ASP A 7 25.16 -25.51 37.40
N PRO A 8 25.80 -26.69 37.31
CA PRO A 8 27.03 -26.97 38.05
C PRO A 8 28.26 -26.24 37.48
N ASN A 9 28.21 -25.67 36.26
CA ASN A 9 29.36 -24.99 35.65
C ASN A 9 29.78 -23.71 36.39
N GLY A 10 28.90 -23.14 37.21
CA GLY A 10 29.17 -21.96 38.02
C GLY A 10 29.72 -22.25 39.42
N GLU A 11 29.79 -23.53 39.82
CA GLU A 11 30.23 -23.88 41.18
C GLU A 11 31.75 -23.76 41.32
N VAL A 12 32.19 -23.03 42.36
CA VAL A 12 33.61 -22.89 42.71
C VAL A 12 33.99 -23.97 43.71
N CYS A 13 35.14 -24.60 43.51
CA CYS A 13 35.67 -25.61 44.43
C CYS A 13 35.80 -25.00 45.84
N PRO A 14 35.14 -25.59 46.86
CA PRO A 14 35.28 -25.11 48.23
C PRO A 14 36.73 -25.22 48.71
N ASP A 15 37.15 -24.27 49.55
CA ASP A 15 38.47 -24.36 50.20
C ASP A 15 38.46 -25.41 51.32
N PHE A 16 38.82 -26.64 50.97
CA PHE A 16 38.89 -27.76 51.90
C PHE A 16 40.05 -27.66 52.90
N THR A 17 40.95 -26.67 52.79
CA THR A 17 41.99 -26.40 53.80
C THR A 17 41.46 -25.59 54.98
N SER A 18 40.30 -24.96 54.83
CA SER A 18 39.63 -24.18 55.88
C SER A 18 39.28 -25.02 57.11
N ALA A 19 39.28 -24.38 58.29
CA ALA A 19 38.86 -24.97 59.56
C ALA A 19 37.41 -25.50 59.51
N PHE A 20 36.57 -24.98 58.61
CA PHE A 20 35.20 -25.45 58.43
C PHE A 20 35.12 -26.93 58.01
N TYR A 21 36.08 -27.40 57.21
CA TYR A 21 36.11 -28.78 56.70
C TYR A 21 36.97 -29.73 57.54
N GLN A 22 37.44 -29.29 58.70
CA GLN A 22 38.33 -30.07 59.56
C GLN A 22 37.67 -31.39 60.02
N THR A 23 36.38 -31.36 60.34
CA THR A 23 35.57 -32.55 60.68
C THR A 23 35.49 -33.55 59.51
N SER A 24 35.39 -33.06 58.27
CA SER A 24 35.35 -33.90 57.07
C SER A 24 36.72 -34.49 56.72
N ARG A 25 37.82 -33.83 57.11
CA ARG A 25 39.19 -34.30 56.91
C ARG A 25 39.66 -35.32 57.95
N ALA A 26 39.21 -35.21 59.20
CA ALA A 26 39.59 -36.08 60.32
C ALA A 26 39.59 -37.61 60.02
N PRO A 27 38.55 -38.19 59.38
CA PRO A 27 38.55 -39.62 59.04
C PRO A 27 39.57 -40.00 57.95
N LEU A 28 39.90 -39.07 57.04
CA LEU A 28 40.89 -39.30 55.97
C LEU A 28 42.33 -39.23 56.51
N VAL A 29 42.57 -38.40 57.52
CA VAL A 29 43.85 -38.29 58.24
C VAL A 29 44.12 -39.53 59.09
N ALA A 30 43.08 -40.07 59.76
CA ALA A 30 43.18 -41.31 60.54
C ALA A 30 43.55 -42.55 59.70
N LEU A 31 43.41 -42.47 58.38
CA LEU A 31 43.77 -43.50 57.40
C LEU A 31 45.20 -43.36 56.85
N ASN A 32 46.15 -42.84 57.65
CA ASN A 32 47.57 -42.62 57.30
C ASN A 32 47.86 -41.49 56.28
N ASN A 33 46.98 -40.48 56.15
CA ASN A 33 47.24 -39.31 55.30
C ASN A 33 47.59 -38.07 56.13
N THR A 34 48.41 -37.17 55.58
CA THR A 34 48.58 -35.82 56.14
C THR A 34 47.33 -34.98 55.89
N ASP A 35 47.09 -33.98 56.74
CA ASP A 35 45.93 -33.08 56.64
C ASP A 35 45.82 -32.38 55.27
N GLU A 36 46.97 -32.09 54.66
CA GLU A 36 47.08 -31.56 53.29
C GLU A 36 46.64 -32.59 52.24
N HIS A 37 47.07 -33.86 52.37
CA HIS A 37 46.63 -34.93 51.46
C HIS A 37 45.12 -35.19 51.55
N ALA A 38 44.54 -35.10 52.76
CA ALA A 38 43.10 -35.23 52.95
C ALA A 38 42.31 -34.12 52.23
N ALA A 39 42.80 -32.88 52.25
CA ALA A 39 42.20 -31.76 51.52
C ALA A 39 42.28 -31.95 49.99
N VAL A 40 43.42 -32.41 49.48
CA VAL A 40 43.61 -32.71 48.04
C VAL A 40 42.68 -33.83 47.57
N LEU A 41 42.49 -34.89 48.37
CA LEU A 41 41.54 -35.97 48.04
C LEU A 41 40.10 -35.45 47.95
N LEU A 42 39.67 -34.58 48.88
CA LEU A 42 38.34 -33.98 48.82
C LEU A 42 38.16 -33.07 47.61
N GLN A 43 39.19 -32.30 47.24
CA GLN A 43 39.19 -31.51 46.00
C GLN A 43 39.06 -32.40 44.76
N ALA A 44 39.78 -33.53 44.70
CA ALA A 44 39.72 -34.46 43.58
C ALA A 44 38.33 -35.12 43.46
N VAL A 45 37.74 -35.52 44.59
CA VAL A 45 36.38 -36.08 44.61
C VAL A 45 35.35 -35.03 44.18
N TRP A 46 35.48 -33.78 44.66
CA TRP A 46 34.60 -32.69 44.25
C TRP A 46 34.73 -32.41 42.75
N ALA A 47 35.95 -32.33 42.21
CA ALA A 47 36.19 -32.08 40.80
C ALA A 47 35.62 -33.18 39.90
N ALA A 48 35.78 -34.45 40.28
CA ALA A 48 35.18 -35.58 39.57
C ALA A 48 33.65 -35.54 39.61
N THR A 49 33.07 -35.20 40.76
CA THR A 49 31.61 -35.10 40.92
C THR A 49 31.05 -33.94 40.10
N ASN A 50 31.66 -32.76 40.18
CA ASN A 50 31.26 -31.58 39.42
C ASN A 50 31.38 -31.83 37.91
N ALA A 51 32.48 -32.46 37.45
CA ALA A 51 32.65 -32.82 36.04
C ALA A 51 31.53 -33.76 35.54
N ALA A 52 31.16 -34.77 36.33
CA ALA A 52 30.05 -35.66 36.00
C ALA A 52 28.70 -34.92 35.93
N GLN A 53 28.47 -33.99 36.86
CA GLN A 53 27.27 -33.14 36.87
C GLN A 53 27.24 -32.18 35.67
N CYS A 54 28.35 -31.56 35.28
CA CYS A 54 28.44 -30.72 34.09
C CYS A 54 28.10 -31.50 32.81
N ILE A 55 28.62 -32.72 32.64
CA ILE A 55 28.28 -33.59 31.50
C ILE A 55 26.79 -33.92 31.51
N GLN A 56 26.25 -34.26 32.68
CA GLN A 56 24.83 -34.57 32.82
C GLN A 56 23.95 -33.36 32.48
N TRP A 57 24.33 -32.16 32.91
CA TRP A 57 23.63 -30.91 32.62
C TRP A 57 23.66 -30.58 31.12
N GLN A 58 24.83 -30.69 30.48
CA GLN A 58 24.95 -30.49 29.03
C GLN A 58 24.10 -31.48 28.24
N THR A 59 24.05 -32.75 28.68
CA THR A 59 23.19 -33.77 28.06
C THR A 59 21.70 -33.42 28.21
N GLN A 60 21.30 -32.88 29.37
CA GLN A 60 19.92 -32.42 29.59
C GLN A 60 19.56 -31.25 28.68
N LEU A 61 20.43 -30.23 28.59
CA LEU A 61 20.21 -29.09 27.71
C LEU A 61 20.10 -29.52 26.23
N ALA A 62 20.97 -30.42 25.78
CA ALA A 62 20.92 -30.94 24.42
C ALA A 62 19.60 -31.70 24.15
N ALA A 63 19.16 -32.55 25.10
CA ALA A 63 17.90 -33.27 24.98
C ALA A 63 16.69 -32.32 24.97
N ASP A 64 16.67 -31.31 25.84
CA ASP A 64 15.59 -30.32 25.90
C ASP A 64 15.53 -29.47 24.61
N GLN A 65 16.68 -29.11 24.03
CA GLN A 65 16.72 -28.39 22.76
C GLN A 65 16.14 -29.20 21.61
N VAL A 66 16.47 -30.49 21.52
CA VAL A 66 15.90 -31.40 20.51
C VAL A 66 14.40 -31.53 20.70
N GLN A 67 13.93 -31.75 21.94
CA GLN A 67 12.50 -31.85 22.24
C GLN A 67 11.74 -30.55 21.93
N ALA A 68 12.31 -29.39 22.25
CA ALA A 68 11.70 -28.11 21.93
C ALA A 68 11.62 -27.89 20.41
N ALA A 69 12.65 -28.26 19.66
CA ALA A 69 12.66 -28.16 18.20
C ALA A 69 11.64 -29.11 17.54
N GLU A 70 11.53 -30.34 18.03
CA GLU A 70 10.50 -31.30 17.57
C GLU A 70 9.09 -30.79 17.86
N GLN A 71 8.84 -30.27 19.07
CA GLN A 71 7.54 -29.68 19.42
C GLN A 71 7.21 -28.47 18.54
N GLN A 72 8.19 -27.60 18.28
CA GLN A 72 8.00 -26.45 17.40
C GLN A 72 7.66 -26.89 15.97
N CYS A 73 8.38 -27.89 15.43
CA CYS A 73 8.12 -28.44 14.11
C CYS A 73 6.68 -28.98 14.00
N LEU A 74 6.20 -29.70 15.01
CA LEU A 74 4.82 -30.22 15.03
C LEU A 74 3.77 -29.11 15.10
N VAL A 75 4.04 -28.02 15.83
CA VAL A 75 3.15 -26.85 15.90
C VAL A 75 3.08 -26.14 14.54
N ASP A 76 4.22 -25.95 13.90
CA ASP A 76 4.31 -25.28 12.60
C ASP A 76 3.62 -26.13 11.51
N GLU A 77 3.85 -27.45 11.49
CA GLU A 77 3.16 -28.37 10.58
C GLU A 77 1.64 -28.37 10.79
N ALA A 78 1.18 -28.36 12.03
CA ALA A 78 -0.25 -28.28 12.34
C ALA A 78 -0.87 -26.95 11.90
N ALA A 79 -0.14 -25.84 12.05
CA ALA A 79 -0.57 -24.52 11.60
C ALA A 79 -0.69 -24.46 10.07
N ASP A 80 0.29 -25.03 9.35
CA ASP A 80 0.27 -25.11 7.89
C ASP A 80 -0.87 -25.99 7.37
N GLN A 81 -1.11 -27.14 8.01
CA GLN A 81 -2.25 -27.99 7.68
C GLN A 81 -3.58 -27.26 7.91
N GLN A 82 -3.72 -26.54 9.02
CA GLN A 82 -4.93 -25.77 9.33
C GLN A 82 -5.16 -24.65 8.31
N LEU A 83 -4.09 -23.96 7.89
CA LEU A 83 -4.16 -22.93 6.87
C LEU A 83 -4.59 -23.52 5.51
N GLN A 84 -4.05 -24.68 5.15
CA GLN A 84 -4.42 -25.35 3.91
C GLN A 84 -5.88 -25.81 3.91
N VAL A 85 -6.37 -26.35 5.03
CA VAL A 85 -7.79 -26.72 5.19
C VAL A 85 -8.70 -25.50 5.05
N ARG A 86 -8.33 -24.36 5.65
CA ARG A 86 -9.09 -23.11 5.50
C ARG A 86 -9.14 -22.63 4.06
N ARG A 87 -8.01 -22.62 3.35
CA ARG A 87 -7.95 -22.24 1.93
C ARG A 87 -8.84 -23.13 1.06
N LEU A 88 -8.82 -24.44 1.30
CA LEU A 88 -9.68 -25.38 0.57
C LEU A 88 -11.16 -25.17 0.90
N ALA A 89 -11.50 -24.88 2.16
CA ALA A 89 -12.86 -24.56 2.56
C ALA A 89 -13.36 -23.25 1.92
N ASP A 90 -12.55 -22.19 1.94
CA ASP A 90 -12.87 -20.90 1.33
C ASP A 90 -13.05 -21.05 -0.19
N ALA A 91 -12.15 -21.78 -0.87
CA ALA A 91 -12.28 -22.06 -2.29
C ALA A 91 -13.55 -22.87 -2.62
N ALA A 92 -13.92 -23.83 -1.78
CA ALA A 92 -15.17 -24.58 -1.93
C ALA A 92 -16.41 -23.68 -1.76
N LEU A 93 -16.37 -22.75 -0.80
CA LEU A 93 -17.45 -21.76 -0.61
C LEU A 93 -17.57 -20.83 -1.82
N ASP A 94 -16.45 -20.34 -2.35
CA ASP A 94 -16.41 -19.50 -3.56
C ASP A 94 -16.97 -20.24 -4.77
N ASP A 95 -16.62 -21.52 -4.96
CA ASP A 95 -17.13 -22.33 -6.06
C ASP A 95 -18.64 -22.61 -5.91
N GLU A 96 -19.13 -22.87 -4.70
CA GLU A 96 -20.56 -23.00 -4.42
C GLU A 96 -21.31 -21.68 -4.66
N GLU A 97 -20.73 -20.53 -4.29
CA GLU A 97 -21.31 -19.22 -4.55
C GLU A 97 -21.32 -18.89 -6.05
N ARG A 98 -20.26 -19.27 -6.79
CA ARG A 98 -20.23 -19.19 -8.26
C ARG A 98 -21.28 -20.08 -8.92
N LYS A 99 -21.48 -21.30 -8.42
CA LYS A 99 -22.51 -22.23 -8.92
C LYS A 99 -23.93 -21.74 -8.66
N LYS A 100 -24.19 -21.14 -7.50
CA LYS A 100 -25.50 -20.58 -7.11
C LYS A 100 -25.78 -19.26 -7.82
N ASN A 101 -24.79 -18.38 -7.90
CA ASN A 101 -24.90 -17.03 -8.47
C ASN A 101 -24.26 -16.93 -9.85
N ARG A 102 -24.52 -17.90 -10.75
CA ARG A 102 -23.89 -17.95 -12.08
C ARG A 102 -23.96 -16.63 -12.83
N LEU A 103 -25.11 -15.94 -12.76
CA LEU A 103 -25.35 -14.66 -13.44
C LEU A 103 -24.44 -13.52 -12.96
N LYS A 104 -24.07 -13.52 -11.67
CA LYS A 104 -23.17 -12.52 -11.07
C LYS A 104 -21.72 -12.71 -11.50
N HIS A 105 -21.34 -13.96 -11.78
CA HIS A 105 -19.96 -14.35 -12.12
C HIS A 105 -19.74 -14.62 -13.61
N ILE A 106 -20.70 -14.24 -14.47
CA ILE A 106 -20.48 -14.29 -15.91
C ILE A 106 -19.33 -13.33 -16.23
N PRO A 107 -18.23 -13.80 -16.85
CA PRO A 107 -17.17 -12.92 -17.30
C PRO A 107 -17.77 -11.87 -18.22
N ILE A 108 -17.62 -10.59 -17.87
CA ILE A 108 -18.09 -9.50 -18.72
C ILE A 108 -17.20 -9.52 -19.96
N PRO A 109 -17.74 -9.85 -21.16
CA PRO A 109 -16.94 -9.85 -22.36
C PRO A 109 -16.40 -8.44 -22.58
N LYS A 110 -15.12 -8.32 -22.99
CA LYS A 110 -14.54 -7.06 -23.46
C LYS A 110 -15.26 -6.65 -24.74
N ARG A 111 -16.43 -6.04 -24.60
CA ARG A 111 -17.18 -5.47 -25.71
C ARG A 111 -16.54 -4.12 -26.03
N PRO A 112 -16.31 -3.80 -27.32
CA PRO A 112 -15.96 -2.44 -27.69
C PRO A 112 -17.05 -1.50 -27.18
N ARG A 113 -16.64 -0.32 -26.72
CA ARG A 113 -17.58 0.73 -26.29
C ARG A 113 -18.61 0.94 -27.42
N PRO A 114 -19.93 0.95 -27.13
CA PRO A 114 -20.93 1.23 -28.15
C PRO A 114 -20.61 2.53 -28.88
N SER A 115 -20.38 2.48 -30.20
CA SER A 115 -19.89 3.63 -30.98
C SER A 115 -20.83 4.85 -30.95
N ARG A 116 -22.10 4.63 -30.57
CA ARG A 116 -23.09 5.68 -30.42
C ARG A 116 -22.87 6.59 -29.21
N ALA A 117 -22.12 6.16 -28.18
CA ALA A 117 -21.76 7.01 -27.04
C ALA A 117 -20.55 7.93 -27.34
N THR A 118 -19.74 7.57 -28.33
CA THR A 118 -18.65 8.40 -28.89
C THR A 118 -19.13 9.32 -30.00
N ALA A 119 -20.42 9.27 -30.37
CA ALA A 119 -21.02 10.25 -31.26
C ALA A 119 -21.20 11.59 -30.51
N ASN A 120 -20.09 12.32 -30.46
CA ASN A 120 -19.98 13.76 -30.26
C ASN A 120 -20.47 14.28 -28.91
N ILE A 121 -19.66 14.04 -27.86
CA ILE A 121 -19.51 15.10 -26.85
C ILE A 121 -18.92 16.28 -27.61
N LEU A 122 -19.79 17.18 -28.07
CA LEU A 122 -19.41 18.32 -28.88
C LEU A 122 -18.80 19.37 -27.94
N VAL A 123 -17.53 19.17 -27.58
CA VAL A 123 -16.72 20.19 -26.92
C VAL A 123 -16.52 21.33 -27.93
N SER A 124 -16.47 22.57 -27.44
CA SER A 124 -16.24 23.74 -28.29
C SER A 124 -14.94 23.60 -29.11
N ASP A 125 -15.02 23.88 -30.41
CA ASP A 125 -13.87 23.90 -31.32
C ASP A 125 -12.75 24.84 -30.84
N PHE A 126 -13.11 25.93 -30.17
CA PHE A 126 -12.16 26.87 -29.58
C PHE A 126 -11.29 26.18 -28.51
N ALA A 127 -11.93 25.46 -27.59
CA ALA A 127 -11.26 24.74 -26.51
C ALA A 127 -10.37 23.63 -27.07
N LEU A 128 -10.89 22.87 -28.03
CA LEU A 128 -10.16 21.79 -28.69
C LEU A 128 -8.91 22.30 -29.43
N ARG A 129 -9.00 23.43 -30.14
CA ARG A 129 -7.85 24.04 -30.83
C ARG A 129 -6.77 24.55 -29.88
N LYS A 130 -7.17 25.11 -28.73
CA LYS A 130 -6.19 25.49 -27.70
C LYS A 130 -5.53 24.26 -27.09
N LEU A 131 -6.29 23.18 -26.89
CA LEU A 131 -5.76 21.90 -26.43
C LEU A 131 -4.73 21.34 -27.43
N ASP A 132 -4.97 21.39 -28.74
CA ASP A 132 -4.00 20.95 -29.75
C ASP A 132 -2.67 21.71 -29.68
N LYS A 133 -2.72 22.98 -29.27
CA LYS A 133 -1.54 23.84 -29.11
C LYS A 133 -0.86 23.70 -27.75
N GLY A 134 -1.40 22.87 -26.85
CA GLY A 134 -0.94 22.76 -25.47
C GLY A 134 -1.17 24.03 -24.64
N HIS A 135 -2.09 24.91 -25.05
CA HIS A 135 -2.45 26.08 -24.29
C HIS A 135 -3.43 25.73 -23.16
N TYR A 136 -3.37 26.52 -22.09
CA TYR A 136 -4.36 26.44 -21.02
C TYR A 136 -5.77 26.78 -21.55
N VAL A 137 -6.72 25.96 -21.12
CA VAL A 137 -8.15 26.08 -21.43
C VAL A 137 -8.91 25.78 -20.15
N GLU A 138 -9.94 26.57 -19.90
CA GLU A 138 -10.83 26.41 -18.76
C GLU A 138 -11.54 25.05 -18.83
N ILE A 139 -11.60 24.34 -17.70
CA ILE A 139 -12.29 23.05 -17.55
C ILE A 139 -13.79 23.19 -17.83
N TYR A 140 -14.33 24.42 -17.73
CA TYR A 140 -15.70 24.79 -18.08
C TYR A 140 -16.19 24.14 -19.39
N TYR A 141 -15.37 24.10 -20.43
CA TYR A 141 -15.77 23.57 -21.75
C TYR A 141 -16.11 22.07 -21.74
N TRP A 142 -15.67 21.33 -20.72
CA TRP A 142 -15.99 19.92 -20.53
C TRP A 142 -17.11 19.67 -19.50
N THR A 143 -17.63 20.72 -18.86
CA THR A 143 -18.81 20.65 -17.98
C THR A 143 -20.09 20.46 -18.80
N ASN A 144 -21.19 20.03 -18.17
CA ASN A 144 -22.47 19.93 -18.89
C ASN A 144 -22.94 21.28 -19.45
N LYS A 145 -22.67 22.38 -18.73
CA LYS A 145 -22.99 23.74 -19.19
C LYS A 145 -22.18 24.10 -20.42
N GLY A 146 -20.85 23.92 -20.38
CA GLY A 146 -19.98 24.17 -21.53
C GLY A 146 -20.31 23.32 -22.76
N LEU A 147 -20.73 22.07 -22.57
CA LEU A 147 -21.19 21.20 -23.66
C LEU A 147 -22.54 21.65 -24.24
N ALA A 148 -23.46 22.12 -23.40
CA ALA A 148 -24.73 22.68 -23.87
C ALA A 148 -24.48 23.96 -24.69
N ASP A 149 -23.58 24.84 -24.23
CA ASP A 149 -23.19 26.06 -24.93
C ASP A 149 -22.56 25.73 -26.28
N ALA A 150 -21.59 24.80 -26.31
CA ALA A 150 -20.95 24.37 -27.54
C ALA A 150 -21.96 23.80 -28.54
N ARG A 151 -22.97 23.05 -28.07
CA ARG A 151 -24.06 22.55 -28.91
C ARG A 151 -24.95 23.68 -29.47
N LEU A 152 -25.19 24.74 -28.70
CA LEU A 152 -25.93 25.91 -29.18
C LEU A 152 -25.12 26.67 -30.23
N THR A 153 -23.83 26.93 -29.98
CA THR A 153 -22.93 27.58 -30.95
C THR A 153 -22.82 26.77 -32.23
N TYR A 154 -22.69 25.45 -32.14
CA TYR A 154 -22.63 24.58 -33.32
C TYR A 154 -23.90 24.68 -34.19
N ARG A 155 -25.08 24.80 -33.56
CA ARG A 155 -26.35 24.99 -34.29
C ARG A 155 -26.48 26.40 -34.89
N ALA A 156 -25.88 27.40 -34.27
CA ALA A 156 -25.91 28.79 -34.74
C ALA A 156 -24.85 29.08 -35.83
N ALA A 157 -23.80 28.27 -35.92
CA ALA A 157 -22.66 28.48 -36.82
C ALA A 157 -23.00 28.42 -38.33
N GLU A 158 -24.19 27.95 -38.72
CA GLU A 158 -24.66 28.05 -40.12
C GLU A 158 -24.89 29.51 -40.56
N ASP A 159 -25.06 30.45 -39.62
CA ASP A 159 -25.36 31.88 -39.86
C ASP A 159 -24.20 32.83 -39.48
N GLU A 160 -23.04 32.29 -39.07
CA GLU A 160 -21.88 33.09 -38.65
C GLU A 160 -20.87 33.34 -39.79
N GLY A 161 -20.26 34.53 -39.80
CA GLY A 161 -19.20 34.88 -40.74
C GLY A 161 -17.90 34.08 -40.52
N MET A 162 -17.12 33.90 -41.59
CA MET A 162 -15.81 33.24 -41.54
C MET A 162 -14.71 34.24 -41.17
N VAL A 163 -13.77 33.82 -40.32
CA VAL A 163 -12.62 34.61 -39.87
C VAL A 163 -11.33 34.01 -40.46
N PRO A 164 -10.42 34.82 -41.03
CA PRO A 164 -9.14 34.35 -41.53
C PRO A 164 -8.20 33.99 -40.36
N ASN A 165 -7.59 32.82 -40.44
CA ASN A 165 -6.63 32.29 -39.47
C ASN A 165 -5.33 31.92 -40.19
N LYS A 166 -4.19 32.45 -39.70
CA LYS A 166 -2.87 32.14 -40.26
C LYS A 166 -2.33 30.86 -39.65
N THR A 167 -1.96 29.89 -40.49
CA THR A 167 -1.26 28.68 -40.08
C THR A 167 0.22 28.97 -39.82
N ALA A 168 0.92 28.05 -39.16
CA ALA A 168 2.35 28.16 -38.88
C ALA A 168 3.19 28.33 -40.16
N ASP A 169 2.72 27.76 -41.27
CA ASP A 169 3.37 27.84 -42.59
C ASP A 169 3.07 29.15 -43.35
N GLY A 170 2.37 30.10 -42.72
CA GLY A 170 2.01 31.40 -43.31
C GLY A 170 0.80 31.38 -44.23
N ALA A 171 0.17 30.22 -44.46
CA ALA A 171 -1.05 30.10 -45.23
C ALA A 171 -2.27 30.65 -44.47
N THR A 172 -3.25 31.22 -45.18
CA THR A 172 -4.49 31.71 -44.57
C THR A 172 -5.59 30.67 -44.76
N THR A 173 -6.14 30.18 -43.64
CA THR A 173 -7.29 29.28 -43.60
C THR A 173 -8.52 30.05 -43.09
N TRP A 174 -9.70 29.75 -43.61
CA TRP A 174 -10.94 30.38 -43.16
C TRP A 174 -11.64 29.46 -42.18
N MET A 175 -12.05 29.98 -41.02
CA MET A 175 -12.74 29.22 -39.99
C MET A 175 -13.98 29.97 -39.50
N PRO A 176 -15.04 29.26 -39.06
CA PRO A 176 -16.21 29.93 -38.47
C PRO A 176 -15.81 30.83 -37.29
N ALA A 177 -16.45 31.99 -37.15
CA ALA A 177 -16.14 32.93 -36.07
C ALA A 177 -16.22 32.28 -34.68
N GLY A 178 -17.25 31.47 -34.43
CA GLY A 178 -17.44 30.72 -33.18
C GLY A 178 -16.31 29.74 -32.83
N ALA A 179 -15.49 29.32 -33.80
CA ALA A 179 -14.33 28.47 -33.53
C ALA A 179 -13.10 29.25 -33.03
N THR A 180 -13.14 30.58 -33.10
CA THR A 180 -12.04 31.48 -32.69
C THR A 180 -12.34 32.25 -31.41
N ARG A 181 -13.61 32.34 -31.01
CA ARG A 181 -14.06 33.13 -29.86
C ARG A 181 -14.37 32.22 -28.67
N PRO A 182 -13.95 32.59 -27.44
CA PRO A 182 -14.44 31.92 -26.24
C PRO A 182 -15.94 32.16 -26.06
N SER A 183 -16.61 31.28 -25.31
CA SER A 183 -18.01 31.55 -24.92
C SER A 183 -18.05 32.73 -23.95
N THR A 184 -19.10 33.55 -24.00
CA THR A 184 -19.30 34.67 -23.06
C THR A 184 -19.66 34.19 -21.66
N THR A 185 -20.05 32.92 -21.53
CA THR A 185 -20.48 32.23 -20.30
C THR A 185 -19.36 31.46 -19.60
N VAL A 186 -18.12 31.50 -20.12
CA VAL A 186 -17.01 30.73 -19.53
C VAL A 186 -16.77 31.14 -18.09
N VAL A 187 -16.77 30.15 -17.21
CA VAL A 187 -16.47 30.29 -15.79
C VAL A 187 -15.02 29.87 -15.55
N PRO A 188 -14.20 30.65 -14.82
CA PRO A 188 -12.84 30.25 -14.50
C PRO A 188 -12.82 29.02 -13.57
N ASP A 189 -11.77 28.21 -13.66
CA ASP A 189 -11.69 26.93 -12.92
C ASP A 189 -11.87 27.07 -11.41
N SER A 190 -11.42 28.19 -10.82
CA SER A 190 -11.57 28.50 -9.39
C SER A 190 -13.01 28.71 -8.95
N ASN A 191 -13.93 28.95 -9.88
CA ASN A 191 -15.33 29.25 -9.61
C ASN A 191 -16.26 28.12 -10.05
N LEU A 192 -15.72 27.01 -10.57
CA LEU A 192 -16.52 25.83 -10.93
C LEU A 192 -17.04 25.13 -9.67
N GLU A 193 -18.25 24.58 -9.71
CA GLU A 193 -18.70 23.74 -8.60
C GLU A 193 -17.92 22.42 -8.58
N ALA A 194 -17.66 21.87 -7.40
CA ALA A 194 -16.89 20.61 -7.25
C ALA A 194 -17.50 19.45 -8.05
N PHE A 195 -18.83 19.43 -8.19
CA PHE A 195 -19.54 18.45 -9.00
C PHE A 195 -19.32 18.66 -10.50
N GLU A 196 -19.34 19.91 -10.98
CA GLU A 196 -19.08 20.24 -12.38
C GLU A 196 -17.64 19.90 -12.76
N PHE A 197 -16.70 20.22 -11.87
CA PHE A 197 -15.31 19.88 -12.01
C PHE A 197 -15.10 18.36 -12.11
N SER A 198 -15.66 17.58 -11.18
CA SER A 198 -15.47 16.11 -11.17
C SER A 198 -16.07 15.41 -12.39
N GLN A 199 -17.10 15.98 -13.00
CA GLN A 199 -17.65 15.48 -14.27
C GLN A 199 -16.81 15.86 -15.50
N ALA A 200 -16.22 17.06 -15.47
CA ALA A 200 -15.46 17.61 -16.59
C ALA A 200 -14.10 16.92 -16.75
N ILE A 201 -13.42 16.58 -15.65
CA ILE A 201 -12.07 15.97 -15.67
C ILE A 201 -11.99 14.68 -16.52
N PRO A 202 -12.85 13.65 -16.33
CA PRO A 202 -12.78 12.44 -17.15
C PRO A 202 -12.96 12.71 -18.64
N ARG A 203 -13.75 13.74 -19.00
CA ARG A 203 -13.98 14.15 -20.39
C ARG A 203 -12.78 14.88 -20.97
N LEU A 204 -12.15 15.77 -20.18
CA LEU A 204 -10.90 16.43 -20.55
C LEU A 204 -9.79 15.40 -20.81
N VAL A 205 -9.62 14.44 -19.90
CA VAL A 205 -8.63 13.36 -20.06
C VAL A 205 -8.91 12.54 -21.31
N ALA A 206 -10.18 12.20 -21.58
CA ALA A 206 -10.56 11.51 -22.82
C ALA A 206 -10.22 12.35 -24.07
N SER A 207 -10.50 13.66 -24.06
CA SER A 207 -10.16 14.56 -25.16
C SER A 207 -8.65 14.66 -25.41
N LEU A 208 -7.82 14.64 -24.36
CA LEU A 208 -6.36 14.61 -24.51
C LEU A 208 -5.92 13.33 -25.25
N THR A 209 -6.44 12.17 -24.84
CA THR A 209 -6.17 10.88 -25.49
C THR A 209 -6.61 10.86 -26.95
N GLU A 210 -7.83 11.33 -27.24
CA GLU A 210 -8.39 11.34 -28.59
C GLU A 210 -7.62 12.27 -29.54
N ARG A 211 -6.97 13.31 -29.01
CA ARG A 211 -6.15 14.25 -29.79
C ARG A 211 -4.68 13.87 -29.84
N GLY A 212 -4.33 12.64 -29.45
CA GLY A 212 -2.99 12.09 -29.62
C GLY A 212 -1.94 12.71 -28.69
N TRP A 213 -2.35 13.25 -27.54
CA TRP A 213 -1.39 13.62 -26.51
C TRP A 213 -0.61 12.40 -26.05
N ASP A 214 0.66 12.61 -25.72
CA ASP A 214 1.55 11.57 -25.24
C ASP A 214 0.98 10.83 -24.02
N HIS A 215 1.04 9.49 -24.03
CA HIS A 215 0.37 8.65 -23.04
C HIS A 215 0.89 8.93 -21.62
N ASP A 216 2.19 9.20 -21.44
CA ASP A 216 2.75 9.47 -20.12
C ASP A 216 2.22 10.79 -19.57
N ARG A 217 2.04 11.79 -20.44
CA ARG A 217 1.44 13.08 -20.06
C ARG A 217 -0.03 12.93 -19.66
N VAL A 218 -0.79 12.17 -20.44
CA VAL A 218 -2.21 11.90 -20.13
C VAL A 218 -2.33 11.15 -18.80
N HIS A 219 -1.47 10.15 -18.57
CA HIS A 219 -1.48 9.37 -17.33
C HIS A 219 -1.09 10.22 -16.12
N MET A 220 -0.08 11.07 -16.25
CA MET A 220 0.34 12.02 -15.21
C MET A 220 -0.78 13.00 -14.86
N LEU A 221 -1.44 13.60 -15.87
CA LEU A 221 -2.58 14.49 -15.65
C LEU A 221 -3.77 13.77 -15.01
N ALA A 222 -4.12 12.57 -15.49
CA ALA A 222 -5.19 11.77 -14.92
C ALA A 222 -4.91 11.43 -13.45
N GLY A 223 -3.66 11.09 -13.11
CA GLY A 223 -3.22 10.85 -11.73
C GLY A 223 -3.31 12.10 -10.86
N PHE A 224 -2.83 13.25 -11.36
CA PHE A 224 -2.93 14.54 -10.66
C PHE A 224 -4.39 14.90 -10.35
N TRP A 225 -5.27 14.88 -11.35
CA TRP A 225 -6.68 15.22 -11.15
C TRP A 225 -7.40 14.20 -10.26
N GLY A 226 -7.07 12.92 -10.37
CA GLY A 226 -7.60 11.88 -9.48
C GLY A 226 -7.20 12.11 -8.03
N ALA A 227 -5.93 12.40 -7.77
CA ALA A 227 -5.43 12.73 -6.44
C ALA A 227 -6.09 13.99 -5.88
N LEU A 228 -6.31 15.00 -6.73
CA LEU A 228 -7.00 16.24 -6.34
C LEU A 228 -8.46 15.97 -5.94
N MET A 229 -9.20 15.20 -6.74
CA MET A 229 -10.61 14.88 -6.46
C MET A 229 -10.80 14.01 -5.20
N LEU A 230 -9.81 13.16 -4.89
CA LEU A 230 -9.81 12.30 -3.71
C LEU A 230 -9.17 12.96 -2.48
N HIS A 231 -8.66 14.19 -2.63
CA HIS A 231 -8.02 14.90 -1.54
C HIS A 231 -9.03 15.21 -0.43
N ARG A 232 -8.62 15.03 0.84
CA ARG A 232 -9.49 15.20 2.02
C ARG A 232 -10.21 16.56 2.08
N TYR A 233 -9.60 17.60 1.51
CA TYR A 233 -10.11 18.97 1.54
C TYR A 233 -10.85 19.38 0.26
N TRP A 234 -10.94 18.49 -0.73
CA TRP A 234 -11.61 18.76 -2.00
C TRP A 234 -13.14 18.64 -1.91
N ALA A 235 -13.66 17.88 -0.95
CA ALA A 235 -15.09 17.69 -0.75
C ALA A 235 -15.59 18.43 0.50
N PRO A 236 -16.24 19.60 0.39
CA PRO A 236 -16.92 20.21 1.54
C PRO A 236 -18.26 19.54 1.89
N CYS A 237 -18.81 18.64 1.06
CA CYS A 237 -20.25 18.38 1.08
C CYS A 237 -20.70 16.94 1.43
N LEU A 238 -19.83 16.04 1.88
CA LEU A 238 -20.26 14.71 2.37
C LEU A 238 -20.24 14.58 3.90
N ALA A 239 -19.77 15.60 4.63
CA ALA A 239 -19.85 15.63 6.08
C ALA A 239 -20.93 16.64 6.52
N PRO A 240 -21.99 16.22 7.23
CA PRO A 240 -22.93 17.17 7.82
C PRO A 240 -22.21 18.00 8.89
N GLY A 241 -22.09 19.32 8.66
CA GLY A 241 -21.63 20.27 9.68
C GLY A 241 -20.60 21.33 9.29
N TYR A 242 -20.14 21.42 8.03
CA TYR A 242 -19.18 22.46 7.62
C TYR A 242 -19.86 23.59 6.83
N PRO A 243 -19.59 24.88 7.16
CA PRO A 243 -20.09 26.00 6.37
C PRO A 243 -19.34 26.13 5.03
N PRO A 244 -19.96 26.75 4.01
CA PRO A 244 -19.37 26.89 2.68
C PRO A 244 -18.29 27.97 2.70
N ALA A 245 -17.07 27.60 3.05
CA ALA A 245 -15.91 28.49 2.91
C ALA A 245 -15.29 28.32 1.54
N GLY A 246 -15.15 29.44 0.82
CA GLY A 246 -14.53 29.52 -0.49
C GLY A 246 -13.12 28.91 -0.52
N TRP A 247 -12.81 28.36 -1.68
CA TRP A 247 -11.52 27.88 -2.17
C TRP A 247 -10.29 28.43 -1.43
N CYS A 248 -9.65 27.58 -0.63
CA CYS A 248 -8.32 27.85 -0.07
C CYS A 248 -7.24 27.21 -0.96
N LEU A 249 -6.95 27.83 -2.11
CA LEU A 249 -5.79 27.51 -2.95
C LEU A 249 -4.50 28.27 -2.52
N GLY A 250 -4.50 28.88 -1.32
CA GLY A 250 -3.48 29.85 -0.92
C GLY A 250 -2.21 29.31 -0.23
N HIS A 251 -2.18 28.07 0.29
CA HIS A 251 -1.02 27.62 1.08
C HIS A 251 -0.64 26.17 0.81
N PHE A 252 0.06 25.95 -0.30
CA PHE A 252 0.98 24.83 -0.43
C PHE A 252 2.37 25.32 0.00
N HIS A 253 2.80 24.96 1.21
CA HIS A 253 4.19 25.09 1.64
C HIS A 253 4.80 23.69 1.71
N PRO A 254 5.94 23.43 1.04
CA PRO A 254 6.57 22.13 1.10
C PRO A 254 7.23 21.95 2.47
N ARG A 255 6.98 20.81 3.10
CA ARG A 255 7.92 20.20 4.04
C ARG A 255 8.48 18.95 3.39
#